data_AF-A0A6B8KA22-F1
#
_entry.id   AF-A0A6B8KA22-F1
#
_cell.length_a   1.000
_cell.length_b   1.000
_cell.length_c   1.000
_cell.angle_alpha   90.00
_cell.angle_beta   90.00
_cell.angle_gamma   90.00
#
_symmetry.space_group_name_H-M   'P 1'
#
loop_
_entity.id
_entity.type
_entity.pdbx_description
1 polymer ?
#
loop_
_entity_poly.entity_id
_entity_poly.type
_entity_poly.pdbx_seq_one_letter_code
_entity_poly.pdbx_strand_id
1 'polypeptide(L)'
;MSKQTTHKLLAQPLLAALFLTVSPGAVFAAQNLAVQPGAVITKPRANLPAILTPASGQAKPGFAHTNIKIVNWEKPAPAGVRPQAGPPLPGYLYETPASLACVYGFVAQSSGCNPNSVTTVTSGGSKAIAIVDAFDYPTAESDLNTFISQFGLAPANFQVIYGTGAASTCPAARTGTAPTASTSGWDVEAALDIEMAHAIAPGAKLYLVEAASSSYTDMMNAESIATACVQSAGGGEVSNSWGSAEWSGETALDSYFTGAGVAYFASAGDTAGVEYPAASPNVFGVGGTTISRDQTTGAYQSQSTWNDWAYGWGTGGGPSAYEAIPSYQSGIAGIVGSKRGTPDLAMVADPLSGVWVYNSYSAGGWIGLGGTSVAAPLVTAVINRASFFWGSSFNGLNNIYNLASQGKLVGTYTTDINNGLCGPAGAAGGFGNGYDPQFIEYNTNIAWDWCTGWGSPRGSHAGHF
;
A
#
# COMPACT_ATOMS: atom_id res chain seq x y z
N MET A 1 61.18 -27.24 23.67
CA MET A 1 60.56 -28.02 22.57
C MET A 1 60.45 -29.46 23.02
N SER A 2 59.24 -30.05 23.04
CA SER A 2 59.05 -31.51 23.27
C SER A 2 57.62 -31.91 22.91
N LYS A 3 57.48 -32.99 22.12
CA LYS A 3 56.30 -33.83 21.79
C LYS A 3 56.60 -34.58 20.48
N GLN A 4 56.15 -35.81 20.22
CA GLN A 4 55.67 -36.90 21.08
C GLN A 4 55.76 -38.23 20.27
N THR A 5 55.79 -39.41 20.91
CA THR A 5 56.20 -40.67 20.26
C THR A 5 55.02 -41.61 19.90
N THR A 6 55.07 -42.22 18.69
CA THR A 6 54.58 -43.59 18.30
C THR A 6 53.20 -44.09 18.76
N HIS A 7 52.24 -44.38 17.84
CA HIS A 7 51.98 -45.68 17.17
C HIS A 7 51.44 -46.83 18.08
N LYS A 8 50.43 -47.66 17.72
CA LYS A 8 49.52 -47.80 16.53
C LYS A 8 48.08 -48.14 17.04
N LEU A 9 47.21 -49.11 16.65
CA LEU A 9 47.15 -50.23 15.68
C LEU A 9 45.67 -50.68 15.38
N LEU A 10 45.48 -51.55 14.38
CA LEU A 10 44.28 -52.23 13.82
C LEU A 10 42.97 -52.40 14.66
N ALA A 11 41.79 -52.23 14.01
CA ALA A 11 40.91 -53.35 13.55
C ALA A 11 39.52 -52.91 12.96
N GLN A 12 38.98 -53.74 12.06
CA GLN A 12 37.59 -53.85 11.53
C GLN A 12 37.36 -55.36 11.21
N PRO A 13 36.15 -55.94 10.98
CA PRO A 13 34.92 -55.33 10.39
C PRO A 13 33.57 -55.89 10.94
N LEU A 14 32.51 -55.77 10.09
CA LEU A 14 31.27 -56.56 9.97
C LEU A 14 29.94 -56.10 10.63
N LEU A 15 29.00 -55.73 9.73
CA LEU A 15 27.56 -55.96 9.67
C LEU A 15 26.77 -56.46 10.91
N ALA A 16 25.68 -55.73 11.20
CA ALA A 16 24.41 -56.30 11.64
C ALA A 16 23.26 -55.56 10.92
N ALA A 17 22.23 -56.27 10.47
CA ALA A 17 21.06 -55.68 9.80
C ALA A 17 19.88 -55.59 10.77
N LEU A 18 19.09 -54.51 10.69
CA LEU A 18 17.83 -54.38 11.41
C LEU A 18 16.71 -54.02 10.42
N PHE A 19 15.74 -54.92 10.27
CA PHE A 19 14.51 -54.65 9.54
C PHE A 19 13.60 -53.78 10.41
N LEU A 20 13.13 -52.65 9.88
CA LEU A 20 11.86 -52.05 10.32
C LEU A 20 10.84 -52.16 9.19
N THR A 21 9.71 -52.78 9.48
CA THR A 21 8.57 -52.90 8.58
C THR A 21 7.76 -51.60 8.55
N VAL A 22 7.50 -51.06 7.37
CA VAL A 22 6.45 -50.04 7.16
C VAL A 22 5.46 -50.58 6.13
N SER A 23 4.20 -50.71 6.54
CA SER A 23 3.11 -51.21 5.69
C SER A 23 2.58 -50.13 4.74
N PRO A 24 1.96 -50.50 3.60
CA PRO A 24 1.77 -49.58 2.48
C PRO A 24 0.46 -48.78 2.51
N GLY A 25 0.54 -47.53 2.05
CA GLY A 25 -0.60 -46.64 1.80
C GLY A 25 -0.21 -45.16 1.96
N ALA A 26 -0.50 -44.25 1.03
CA ALA A 26 -1.05 -44.43 -0.32
C ALA A 26 -0.56 -43.33 -1.28
N VAL A 27 -0.71 -43.61 -2.58
CA VAL A 27 -0.68 -42.74 -3.78
C VAL A 27 -0.41 -41.23 -3.56
N PHE A 28 0.60 -40.71 -4.26
CA PHE A 28 0.82 -39.26 -4.41
C PHE A 28 -0.40 -38.55 -5.01
N ALA A 29 -0.97 -37.61 -4.27
CA ALA A 29 -1.99 -36.66 -4.74
C ALA A 29 -1.74 -35.27 -4.14
N ALA A 30 -0.62 -34.65 -4.51
CA ALA A 30 -0.26 -33.31 -4.07
C ALA A 30 -0.81 -32.26 -5.04
N GLN A 31 -2.01 -31.74 -4.78
CA GLN A 31 -2.50 -30.46 -5.34
C GLN A 31 -3.84 -30.04 -4.71
N ASN A 32 -3.86 -28.88 -4.04
CA ASN A 32 -4.79 -27.77 -4.29
C ASN A 32 -4.67 -26.72 -3.17
N LEU A 33 -3.63 -25.91 -3.27
CA LEU A 33 -3.68 -24.54 -2.77
C LEU A 33 -4.40 -23.69 -3.82
N ALA A 34 -5.31 -22.81 -3.40
CA ALA A 34 -5.78 -21.71 -4.25
C ALA A 34 -4.71 -20.59 -4.29
N VAL A 35 -3.52 -20.94 -4.79
CA VAL A 35 -2.42 -20.01 -5.03
C VAL A 35 -2.23 -19.91 -6.55
N GLN A 36 -2.26 -18.68 -7.06
CA GLN A 36 -2.16 -18.41 -8.50
C GLN A 36 -0.94 -19.07 -9.14
N PRO A 37 -1.06 -19.68 -10.34
CA PRO A 37 0.06 -20.25 -11.09
C PRO A 37 0.98 -19.13 -11.61
N GLY A 38 1.85 -18.64 -10.72
CA GLY A 38 2.75 -17.50 -10.95
C GLY A 38 3.22 -16.79 -9.69
N ALA A 39 2.56 -16.99 -8.53
CA ALA A 39 2.99 -16.38 -7.27
C ALA A 39 4.37 -16.93 -6.81
N VAL A 40 5.34 -16.05 -6.58
CA VAL A 40 6.70 -16.43 -6.16
C VAL A 40 6.74 -16.64 -4.65
N ILE A 41 6.70 -17.90 -4.22
CA ILE A 41 6.82 -18.25 -2.80
C ILE A 41 8.29 -18.21 -2.38
N THR A 42 8.72 -17.12 -1.73
CA THR A 42 10.01 -17.09 -1.03
C THR A 42 9.93 -17.95 0.23
N LYS A 43 10.72 -19.03 0.30
CA LYS A 43 10.73 -19.95 1.44
C LYS A 43 11.13 -19.23 2.74
N PRO A 44 10.33 -19.28 3.82
CA PRO A 44 10.67 -18.61 5.07
C PRO A 44 11.99 -19.09 5.69
N ARG A 45 12.66 -18.16 6.39
CA ARG A 45 13.50 -18.54 7.54
C ARG A 45 12.55 -19.05 8.63
N ALA A 46 12.95 -20.07 9.38
CA ALA A 46 12.06 -20.69 10.37
C ALA A 46 11.52 -19.63 11.37
N ASN A 47 10.21 -19.68 11.62
CA ASN A 47 9.44 -18.82 12.53
C ASN A 47 9.06 -17.40 12.01
N LEU A 48 9.17 -17.11 10.71
CA LEU A 48 8.57 -15.91 10.10
C LEU A 48 7.41 -16.29 9.15
N PRO A 49 6.41 -15.40 8.95
CA PRO A 49 5.35 -15.64 7.97
C PRO A 49 5.89 -15.65 6.54
N ALA A 50 5.12 -16.26 5.64
CA ALA A 50 5.34 -16.15 4.21
C ALA A 50 4.64 -14.88 3.68
N ILE A 51 5.43 -13.86 3.34
CA ILE A 51 4.95 -12.70 2.57
C ILE A 51 4.90 -13.11 1.09
N LEU A 52 3.77 -12.85 0.42
CA LEU A 52 3.51 -13.25 -0.95
C LEU A 52 3.17 -12.03 -1.82
N THR A 53 3.85 -11.92 -2.97
CA THR A 53 3.47 -10.98 -4.03
C THR A 53 2.56 -11.70 -5.03
N PRO A 54 1.30 -11.27 -5.21
CA PRO A 54 0.36 -11.89 -6.14
C PRO A 54 0.74 -11.63 -7.60
N ALA A 55 0.01 -12.24 -8.55
CA ALA A 55 0.30 -12.13 -9.97
C ALA A 55 -0.06 -10.75 -10.56
N SER A 56 -0.91 -9.97 -9.88
CA SER A 56 -1.16 -8.55 -10.15
C SER A 56 0.07 -7.70 -9.84
N GLY A 57 0.69 -7.89 -8.68
CA GLY A 57 1.90 -7.18 -8.21
C GLY A 57 3.22 -7.65 -8.83
N GLN A 58 3.18 -8.22 -10.05
CA GLN A 58 4.36 -8.60 -10.82
C GLN A 58 4.47 -7.72 -12.06
N ALA A 59 5.48 -6.85 -12.06
CA ALA A 59 5.76 -5.89 -13.13
C ALA A 59 5.94 -6.57 -14.50
N LYS A 60 5.29 -6.02 -15.53
CA LYS A 60 5.30 -6.51 -16.92
C LYS A 60 5.41 -5.30 -17.85
N PRO A 61 6.33 -5.27 -18.83
CA PRO A 61 6.50 -4.12 -19.71
C PRO A 61 5.21 -3.71 -20.43
N GLY A 62 4.79 -2.45 -20.26
CA GLY A 62 3.56 -1.89 -20.85
C GLY A 62 2.27 -2.12 -20.05
N PHE A 63 2.35 -2.75 -18.87
CA PHE A 63 1.21 -2.98 -17.98
C PHE A 63 1.50 -2.41 -16.59
N ALA A 64 0.46 -1.84 -15.98
CA ALA A 64 0.44 -1.58 -14.56
C ALA A 64 0.50 -2.90 -13.78
N HIS A 65 1.20 -2.88 -12.66
CA HIS A 65 1.13 -3.87 -11.59
C HIS A 65 0.62 -3.20 -10.33
N THR A 66 0.14 -4.00 -9.38
CA THR A 66 -0.29 -3.49 -8.08
C THR A 66 0.83 -3.49 -7.06
N ASN A 67 0.63 -2.80 -5.93
CA ASN A 67 1.63 -2.65 -4.88
C ASN A 67 1.15 -3.19 -3.52
N ILE A 68 0.72 -4.45 -3.53
CA ILE A 68 0.39 -5.24 -2.32
C ILE A 68 1.38 -6.35 -1.97
N LYS A 69 1.40 -6.65 -0.68
CA LYS A 69 2.05 -7.81 -0.05
C LYS A 69 1.05 -8.54 0.82
N ILE A 70 0.72 -9.78 0.46
CA ILE A 70 -0.23 -10.63 1.19
C ILE A 70 0.52 -11.43 2.26
N VAL A 71 0.06 -11.43 3.52
CA VAL A 71 0.72 -12.20 4.58
C VAL A 71 0.02 -13.53 4.83
N ASN A 72 0.77 -14.63 4.66
CA ASN A 72 0.35 -15.98 5.00
C ASN A 72 1.10 -16.46 6.26
N TRP A 73 0.37 -16.63 7.37
CA TRP A 73 0.94 -17.00 8.68
C TRP A 73 1.10 -18.53 8.90
N GLU A 74 1.12 -19.32 7.82
CA GLU A 74 1.28 -20.79 7.80
C GLU A 74 0.46 -21.56 8.86
N LYS A 75 -0.83 -21.28 8.94
CA LYS A 75 -1.82 -22.24 9.44
C LYS A 75 -2.93 -22.41 8.40
N PRO A 76 -2.94 -23.51 7.63
CA PRO A 76 -4.08 -23.81 6.78
C PRO A 76 -5.29 -24.04 7.68
N ALA A 77 -6.26 -23.11 7.62
CA ALA A 77 -7.56 -23.33 8.21
C ALA A 77 -8.18 -24.58 7.55
N PRO A 78 -8.74 -25.54 8.30
CA PRO A 78 -9.32 -26.74 7.71
C PRO A 78 -10.36 -26.40 6.64
N ALA A 79 -10.42 -27.16 5.55
CA ALA A 79 -11.37 -26.90 4.48
C ALA A 79 -12.82 -26.87 5.02
N GLY A 80 -13.50 -25.72 4.87
CA GLY A 80 -14.84 -25.47 5.44
C GLY A 80 -14.85 -24.81 6.83
N VAL A 81 -13.71 -24.69 7.51
CA VAL A 81 -13.57 -24.00 8.80
C VAL A 81 -12.91 -22.63 8.57
N ARG A 82 -13.72 -21.65 8.14
CA ARG A 82 -13.32 -20.23 8.26
C ARG A 82 -13.33 -19.82 9.74
N PRO A 83 -12.57 -18.78 10.16
CA PRO A 83 -12.74 -18.20 11.49
C PRO A 83 -14.20 -17.83 11.75
N GLN A 84 -14.78 -18.32 12.85
CA GLN A 84 -16.20 -18.10 13.17
C GLN A 84 -16.48 -16.69 13.75
N ALA A 85 -15.45 -15.84 13.80
CA ALA A 85 -15.51 -14.41 14.10
C ALA A 85 -14.53 -13.67 13.17
N GLY A 86 -14.92 -12.48 12.71
CA GLY A 86 -14.01 -11.56 12.02
C GLY A 86 -13.08 -10.80 12.97
N PRO A 87 -12.15 -9.98 12.43
CA PRO A 87 -11.20 -9.20 13.20
C PRO A 87 -11.85 -8.07 14.02
N PRO A 88 -11.19 -7.59 15.10
CA PRO A 88 -9.83 -7.94 15.53
C PRO A 88 -9.73 -9.36 16.13
N LEU A 89 -8.62 -10.04 15.82
CA LEU A 89 -8.35 -11.40 16.27
C LEU A 89 -7.26 -11.39 17.37
N PRO A 90 -7.55 -11.85 18.60
CA PRO A 90 -6.58 -11.88 19.69
C PRO A 90 -5.29 -12.62 19.32
N GLY A 91 -4.16 -11.96 19.57
CA GLY A 91 -2.82 -12.45 19.19
C GLY A 91 -2.32 -11.94 17.83
N TYR A 92 -3.14 -11.18 17.10
CA TYR A 92 -2.74 -10.46 15.88
C TYR A 92 -2.82 -8.94 16.13
N LEU A 93 -1.90 -8.18 15.51
CA LEU A 93 -1.78 -6.72 15.68
C LEU A 93 -1.91 -5.95 14.35
N TYR A 94 -2.50 -6.57 13.33
CA TYR A 94 -2.92 -5.87 12.11
C TYR A 94 -3.90 -4.76 12.45
N GLU A 95 -3.78 -3.66 11.73
CA GLU A 95 -4.56 -2.45 11.91
C GLU A 95 -6.04 -2.63 11.52
N THR A 96 -6.88 -1.86 12.19
CA THR A 96 -8.33 -1.75 11.97
C THR A 96 -8.68 -0.26 11.74
N PRO A 97 -9.86 0.07 11.18
CA PRO A 97 -10.28 1.46 11.01
C PRO A 97 -10.18 2.32 12.28
N ALA A 98 -10.44 1.72 13.45
CA ALA A 98 -10.33 2.39 14.75
C ALA A 98 -8.87 2.56 15.23
N SER A 99 -7.97 1.61 14.96
CA SER A 99 -6.57 1.77 15.35
C SER A 99 -5.82 2.72 14.42
N LEU A 100 -6.09 2.71 13.11
CA LEU A 100 -5.61 3.73 12.17
C LEU A 100 -6.07 5.13 12.61
N ALA A 101 -7.38 5.32 12.86
CA ALA A 101 -7.92 6.59 13.32
C ALA A 101 -7.29 7.08 14.64
N CYS A 102 -6.87 6.16 15.51
CA CYS A 102 -6.19 6.47 16.77
C CYS A 102 -4.70 6.80 16.55
N VAL A 103 -3.94 5.97 15.80
CA VAL A 103 -2.50 6.17 15.52
C VAL A 103 -2.26 7.51 14.83
N TYR A 104 -3.04 7.81 13.80
CA TYR A 104 -2.93 9.06 13.04
C TYR A 104 -3.68 10.24 13.67
N GLY A 105 -4.31 10.07 14.85
CA GLY A 105 -4.91 11.16 15.62
C GLY A 105 -6.17 11.78 15.00
N PHE A 106 -6.90 11.02 14.17
CA PHE A 106 -8.20 11.42 13.61
C PHE A 106 -9.29 11.38 14.68
N VAL A 107 -9.12 10.53 15.70
CA VAL A 107 -9.90 10.47 16.95
C VAL A 107 -8.97 10.63 18.16
N ALA A 108 -9.54 10.80 19.37
CA ALA A 108 -8.75 10.91 20.59
C ALA A 108 -8.02 9.59 20.92
N GLN A 109 -6.71 9.67 21.20
CA GLN A 109 -5.91 8.49 21.52
C GLN A 109 -6.33 7.87 22.86
N SER A 110 -6.52 6.55 22.85
CA SER A 110 -6.97 5.75 24.00
C SER A 110 -6.41 4.33 23.90
N SER A 111 -6.28 3.62 25.03
CA SER A 111 -5.82 2.21 25.10
C SER A 111 -4.54 1.90 24.30
N GLY A 112 -3.61 2.86 24.21
CA GLY A 112 -2.40 2.74 23.38
C GLY A 112 -2.66 2.52 21.89
N CYS A 113 -3.86 2.83 21.38
CA CYS A 113 -4.29 2.53 20.02
C CYS A 113 -4.17 1.03 19.63
N ASN A 114 -4.28 0.09 20.58
CA ASN A 114 -4.21 -1.35 20.29
C ASN A 114 -5.44 -1.80 19.49
N PRO A 115 -5.27 -2.40 18.28
CA PRO A 115 -6.37 -2.80 17.38
C PRO A 115 -7.36 -3.81 17.97
N ASN A 116 -6.98 -4.55 19.01
CA ASN A 116 -7.86 -5.46 19.74
C ASN A 116 -8.70 -4.78 20.84
N SER A 117 -8.61 -3.45 20.98
CA SER A 117 -9.20 -2.72 22.11
C SER A 117 -9.86 -1.38 21.78
N VAL A 118 -9.39 -0.67 20.74
CA VAL A 118 -10.02 0.59 20.30
C VAL A 118 -11.10 0.31 19.27
N THR A 119 -12.25 0.97 19.43
CA THR A 119 -13.44 0.82 18.57
C THR A 119 -13.94 2.15 18.02
N THR A 120 -13.34 3.28 18.43
CA THR A 120 -13.71 4.61 17.94
C THR A 120 -13.19 4.81 16.52
N VAL A 121 -14.03 4.50 15.54
CA VAL A 121 -13.79 4.81 14.12
C VAL A 121 -13.92 6.32 13.85
N THR A 122 -13.40 6.75 12.71
CA THR A 122 -13.49 8.14 12.24
C THR A 122 -14.83 8.44 11.57
N SER A 123 -15.12 9.74 11.41
CA SER A 123 -16.22 10.29 10.65
C SER A 123 -15.74 11.47 9.79
N GLY A 124 -16.54 11.86 8.80
CA GLY A 124 -16.18 12.88 7.82
C GLY A 124 -15.93 12.26 6.44
N GLY A 125 -15.44 13.08 5.52
CA GLY A 125 -15.44 12.78 4.09
C GLY A 125 -16.67 13.38 3.42
N SER A 126 -16.52 13.81 2.17
CA SER A 126 -17.61 14.37 1.36
C SER A 126 -17.24 14.37 -0.13
N LYS A 127 -18.17 14.80 -0.99
CA LYS A 127 -18.04 14.70 -2.46
C LYS A 127 -17.71 13.27 -2.89
N ALA A 128 -16.56 13.01 -3.53
CA ALA A 128 -16.15 11.66 -3.92
C ALA A 128 -14.65 11.37 -3.80
N ILE A 129 -14.35 10.09 -3.57
CA ILE A 129 -13.09 9.44 -3.93
C ILE A 129 -13.40 8.46 -5.06
N ALA A 130 -12.60 8.46 -6.12
CA ALA A 130 -12.55 7.36 -7.08
C ALA A 130 -11.30 6.51 -6.87
N ILE A 131 -11.40 5.23 -7.17
CA ILE A 131 -10.33 4.23 -7.12
C ILE A 131 -10.27 3.63 -8.52
N VAL A 132 -9.08 3.50 -9.09
CA VAL A 132 -8.88 2.92 -10.43
C VAL A 132 -8.13 1.60 -10.32
N ASP A 133 -8.79 0.51 -10.68
CA ASP A 133 -8.25 -0.84 -10.66
C ASP A 133 -8.47 -1.53 -12.01
N ALA A 134 -7.66 -2.53 -12.35
CA ALA A 134 -7.92 -3.36 -13.52
C ALA A 134 -8.83 -4.55 -13.19
N PHE A 135 -9.68 -4.93 -14.17
CA PHE A 135 -10.59 -6.08 -14.11
C PHE A 135 -11.81 -5.89 -13.18
N ASP A 136 -12.86 -6.70 -13.37
CA ASP A 136 -14.10 -6.66 -12.56
C ASP A 136 -13.87 -7.37 -11.22
N TYR A 137 -14.35 -6.76 -10.14
CA TYR A 137 -14.40 -7.33 -8.79
C TYR A 137 -15.87 -7.61 -8.43
N PRO A 138 -16.40 -8.83 -8.70
CA PRO A 138 -17.85 -9.07 -8.71
C PRO A 138 -18.52 -8.93 -7.33
N THR A 139 -17.75 -9.08 -6.24
CA THR A 139 -18.26 -9.06 -4.86
C THR A 139 -17.94 -7.76 -4.10
N ALA A 140 -17.37 -6.74 -4.76
CA ALA A 140 -16.93 -5.49 -4.13
C ALA A 140 -17.96 -4.88 -3.16
N GLU A 141 -19.22 -4.80 -3.57
CA GLU A 141 -20.29 -4.22 -2.75
C GLU A 141 -20.67 -5.11 -1.56
N SER A 142 -20.72 -6.44 -1.72
CA SER A 142 -21.05 -7.36 -0.62
C SER A 142 -19.90 -7.49 0.39
N ASP A 143 -18.67 -7.36 -0.09
CA ASP A 143 -17.46 -7.51 0.72
C ASP A 143 -17.20 -6.23 1.52
N LEU A 144 -17.28 -5.05 0.91
CA LEU A 144 -17.27 -3.75 1.60
C LEU A 144 -18.39 -3.64 2.66
N ASN A 145 -19.60 -4.13 2.37
CA ASN A 145 -20.67 -4.19 3.37
C ASN A 145 -20.35 -5.13 4.55
N THR A 146 -19.59 -6.20 4.31
CA THR A 146 -19.11 -7.11 5.37
C THR A 146 -18.06 -6.43 6.24
N PHE A 147 -17.12 -5.70 5.64
CA PHE A 147 -16.11 -4.89 6.34
C PHE A 147 -16.73 -3.77 7.19
N ILE A 148 -17.69 -3.04 6.62
CA ILE A 148 -18.49 -2.01 7.32
C ILE A 148 -19.18 -2.61 8.55
N SER A 149 -19.84 -3.75 8.39
CA SER A 149 -20.54 -4.43 9.48
C SER A 149 -19.61 -4.97 10.56
N GLN A 150 -18.39 -5.40 10.21
CA GLN A 150 -17.41 -5.94 11.15
C GLN A 150 -16.79 -4.82 12.02
N PHE A 151 -16.49 -3.66 11.43
CA PHE A 151 -15.83 -2.56 12.13
C PHE A 151 -16.77 -1.43 12.61
N GLY A 152 -18.08 -1.55 12.38
CA GLY A 152 -19.07 -0.59 12.85
C GLY A 152 -19.01 0.77 12.13
N LEU A 153 -18.60 0.77 10.86
CA LEU A 153 -18.54 1.97 10.03
C LEU A 153 -19.94 2.45 9.61
N ALA A 154 -20.04 3.68 9.13
CA ALA A 154 -21.25 4.13 8.44
C ALA A 154 -21.44 3.36 7.11
N PRO A 155 -22.68 3.19 6.60
CA PRO A 155 -22.92 2.62 5.28
C PRO A 155 -22.26 3.45 4.18
N ALA A 156 -21.59 2.81 3.22
CA ALA A 156 -20.94 3.48 2.11
C ALA A 156 -21.92 4.00 1.06
N ASN A 157 -21.61 5.16 0.49
CA ASN A 157 -22.22 5.65 -0.75
C ASN A 157 -21.39 5.15 -1.94
N PHE A 158 -21.43 3.84 -2.20
CA PHE A 158 -20.56 3.14 -3.13
C PHE A 158 -21.20 2.91 -4.50
N GLN A 159 -20.42 3.00 -5.58
CA GLN A 159 -20.80 2.60 -6.93
C GLN A 159 -19.63 1.96 -7.68
N VAL A 160 -19.87 0.81 -8.32
CA VAL A 160 -18.93 0.22 -9.28
C VAL A 160 -19.20 0.77 -10.68
N ILE A 161 -18.17 1.24 -11.35
CA ILE A 161 -18.16 1.89 -12.65
C ILE A 161 -17.28 1.06 -13.59
N TYR A 162 -17.82 0.60 -14.72
CA TYR A 162 -17.00 -0.06 -15.73
C TYR A 162 -16.21 1.00 -16.51
N GLY A 163 -14.89 1.01 -16.31
CA GLY A 163 -13.92 1.90 -16.97
C GLY A 163 -13.66 1.55 -18.43
N THR A 164 -14.68 1.08 -19.15
CA THR A 164 -14.55 0.52 -20.51
C THR A 164 -15.01 1.52 -21.58
N GLY A 165 -14.10 1.88 -22.48
CA GLY A 165 -14.36 2.84 -23.55
C GLY A 165 -14.05 4.29 -23.14
N ALA A 166 -14.46 5.25 -23.98
CA ALA A 166 -14.21 6.67 -23.75
C ALA A 166 -15.51 7.39 -23.34
N ALA A 167 -15.56 7.92 -22.13
CA ALA A 167 -16.67 8.74 -21.64
C ALA A 167 -16.17 10.07 -21.08
N SER A 168 -16.73 11.18 -21.57
CA SER A 168 -16.48 12.55 -21.08
C SER A 168 -17.34 12.95 -19.87
N THR A 169 -18.08 11.99 -19.32
CA THR A 169 -19.02 12.13 -18.20
C THR A 169 -19.03 10.81 -17.43
N CYS A 170 -19.22 10.86 -16.11
CA CYS A 170 -19.42 9.64 -15.32
C CYS A 170 -20.57 8.79 -15.88
N PRO A 171 -20.34 7.53 -16.29
CA PRO A 171 -21.42 6.65 -16.71
C PRO A 171 -22.20 6.14 -15.50
N ALA A 172 -23.39 5.58 -15.73
CA ALA A 172 -24.16 4.95 -14.67
C ALA A 172 -23.48 3.67 -14.16
N ALA A 173 -23.70 3.33 -12.88
CA ALA A 173 -23.08 2.16 -12.24
C ALA A 173 -23.31 0.86 -13.03
N ARG A 174 -22.27 0.03 -13.12
CA ARG A 174 -22.20 -1.25 -13.85
C ARG A 174 -22.87 -1.23 -15.24
N THR A 175 -22.81 -0.11 -15.96
CA THR A 175 -23.41 0.06 -17.30
C THR A 175 -22.38 -0.16 -18.40
N GLY A 176 -22.76 -0.93 -19.43
CA GLY A 176 -21.87 -1.31 -20.53
C GLY A 176 -21.48 -2.79 -20.45
N THR A 177 -20.33 -3.14 -21.03
CA THR A 177 -19.74 -4.48 -20.90
C THR A 177 -18.83 -4.48 -19.67
N ALA A 178 -19.06 -5.39 -18.71
CA ALA A 178 -18.15 -5.56 -17.59
C ALA A 178 -16.73 -5.94 -18.09
N PRO A 179 -15.65 -5.46 -17.46
CA PRO A 179 -14.32 -6.02 -17.65
C PRO A 179 -14.30 -7.53 -17.37
N THR A 180 -13.26 -8.22 -17.83
CA THR A 180 -13.11 -9.65 -17.50
C THR A 180 -12.69 -9.78 -16.04
N ALA A 181 -13.51 -10.37 -15.17
CA ALA A 181 -13.14 -10.59 -13.77
C ALA A 181 -11.85 -11.44 -13.65
N SER A 182 -11.02 -11.11 -12.66
CA SER A 182 -9.65 -11.64 -12.51
C SER A 182 -9.41 -12.10 -11.09
N THR A 183 -8.71 -13.23 -10.92
CA THR A 183 -8.26 -13.75 -9.60
C THR A 183 -6.76 -13.55 -9.38
N SER A 184 -6.11 -12.75 -10.23
CA SER A 184 -4.66 -12.54 -10.23
C SER A 184 -4.14 -11.75 -9.03
N GLY A 185 -5.03 -11.11 -8.26
CA GLY A 185 -4.73 -10.23 -7.13
C GLY A 185 -5.36 -8.84 -7.25
N TRP A 186 -5.78 -8.42 -8.46
CA TRP A 186 -6.48 -7.13 -8.66
C TRP A 186 -7.83 -7.04 -7.93
N ASP A 187 -8.50 -8.16 -7.70
CA ASP A 187 -9.72 -8.22 -6.88
C ASP A 187 -9.42 -8.07 -5.37
N VAL A 188 -8.20 -8.41 -4.94
CA VAL A 188 -7.69 -8.16 -3.59
C VAL A 188 -7.22 -6.72 -3.44
N GLU A 189 -6.72 -6.12 -4.53
CA GLU A 189 -6.42 -4.69 -4.63
C GLU A 189 -7.67 -3.84 -4.44
N ALA A 190 -8.69 -4.08 -5.27
CA ALA A 190 -9.95 -3.35 -5.22
C ALA A 190 -10.68 -3.53 -3.88
N ALA A 191 -10.46 -4.65 -3.17
CA ALA A 191 -10.91 -4.83 -1.79
C ALA A 191 -10.15 -3.93 -0.81
N LEU A 192 -8.82 -3.89 -0.89
CA LEU A 192 -7.97 -3.03 -0.06
C LEU A 192 -8.32 -1.55 -0.23
N ASP A 193 -8.39 -1.07 -1.47
CA ASP A 193 -8.60 0.35 -1.75
C ASP A 193 -9.98 0.84 -1.29
N ILE A 194 -11.06 0.12 -1.61
CA ILE A 194 -12.41 0.54 -1.19
C ILE A 194 -12.58 0.48 0.33
N GLU A 195 -11.98 -0.51 0.99
CA GLU A 195 -12.08 -0.67 2.45
C GLU A 195 -11.23 0.35 3.20
N MET A 196 -10.01 0.65 2.74
CA MET A 196 -9.15 1.66 3.37
C MET A 196 -9.62 3.09 3.11
N ALA A 197 -10.12 3.39 1.89
CA ALA A 197 -10.72 4.69 1.62
C ALA A 197 -11.97 4.93 2.49
N HIS A 198 -12.86 3.93 2.58
CA HIS A 198 -14.06 4.01 3.43
C HIS A 198 -13.74 4.05 4.93
N ALA A 199 -12.69 3.35 5.36
CA ALA A 199 -12.25 3.33 6.77
C ALA A 199 -11.88 4.72 7.29
N ILE A 200 -11.39 5.61 6.43
CA ILE A 200 -10.93 6.96 6.83
C ILE A 200 -11.91 8.07 6.45
N ALA A 201 -12.58 7.98 5.29
CA ALA A 201 -13.53 8.98 4.79
C ALA A 201 -14.95 8.40 4.55
N PRO A 202 -15.63 7.85 5.58
CA PRO A 202 -16.90 7.12 5.41
C PRO A 202 -18.09 7.97 4.95
N GLY A 203 -17.95 9.30 4.86
CA GLY A 203 -18.92 10.22 4.26
C GLY A 203 -18.68 10.54 2.78
N ALA A 204 -17.59 10.06 2.18
CA ALA A 204 -17.32 10.19 0.75
C ALA A 204 -18.32 9.37 -0.09
N LYS A 205 -18.60 9.81 -1.32
CA LYS A 205 -19.06 8.88 -2.36
C LYS A 205 -17.85 8.10 -2.88
N LEU A 206 -17.94 6.78 -2.91
CA LEU A 206 -16.86 5.93 -3.41
C LEU A 206 -17.22 5.40 -4.80
N TYR A 207 -16.30 5.58 -5.75
CA TYR A 207 -16.36 4.95 -7.07
C TYR A 207 -15.23 3.94 -7.20
N LEU A 208 -15.53 2.66 -7.44
CA LEU A 208 -14.54 1.72 -7.99
C LEU A 208 -14.65 1.76 -9.51
N VAL A 209 -13.57 2.12 -10.20
CA VAL A 209 -13.54 2.29 -11.66
C VAL A 209 -12.69 1.19 -12.28
N GLU A 210 -13.36 0.17 -12.80
CA GLU A 210 -12.76 -1.09 -13.23
C GLU A 210 -12.31 -1.00 -14.70
N ALA A 211 -11.00 -0.88 -14.94
CA ALA A 211 -10.40 -0.84 -16.26
C ALA A 211 -10.50 -2.18 -17.00
N ALA A 212 -10.57 -2.14 -18.33
CA ALA A 212 -10.74 -3.34 -19.17
C ALA A 212 -9.61 -4.37 -19.03
N SER A 213 -8.38 -3.90 -18.76
CA SER A 213 -7.21 -4.70 -18.37
C SER A 213 -6.20 -3.80 -17.65
N SER A 214 -5.09 -4.35 -17.15
CA SER A 214 -4.00 -3.53 -16.58
C SER A 214 -3.04 -2.93 -17.61
N SER A 215 -3.41 -2.89 -18.90
CA SER A 215 -2.63 -2.17 -19.91
C SER A 215 -2.70 -0.66 -19.64
N TYR A 216 -1.61 0.08 -19.83
CA TYR A 216 -1.63 1.54 -19.58
C TYR A 216 -2.70 2.27 -20.39
N THR A 217 -3.01 1.80 -21.60
CA THR A 217 -4.12 2.34 -22.42
C THR A 217 -5.46 2.23 -21.69
N ASP A 218 -5.74 1.08 -21.06
CA ASP A 218 -6.99 0.85 -20.34
C ASP A 218 -7.04 1.58 -19.00
N MET A 219 -5.91 1.62 -18.26
CA MET A 219 -5.81 2.39 -17.01
C MET A 219 -6.02 3.89 -17.25
N MET A 220 -5.48 4.46 -18.34
CA MET A 220 -5.68 5.88 -18.69
C MET A 220 -7.11 6.19 -19.17
N ASN A 221 -7.80 5.24 -19.79
CA ASN A 221 -9.23 5.35 -20.08
C ASN A 221 -10.05 5.34 -18.78
N ALA A 222 -9.72 4.45 -17.84
CA ALA A 222 -10.38 4.40 -16.53
C ALA A 222 -10.11 5.65 -15.68
N GLU A 223 -8.89 6.20 -15.70
CA GLU A 223 -8.55 7.50 -15.09
C GLU A 223 -9.37 8.66 -15.65
N SER A 224 -9.58 8.70 -16.97
CA SER A 224 -10.45 9.69 -17.62
C SER A 224 -11.91 9.59 -17.10
N ILE A 225 -12.38 8.37 -16.83
CA ILE A 225 -13.72 8.09 -16.29
C ILE A 225 -13.79 8.42 -14.79
N ALA A 226 -12.77 8.08 -14.00
CA ALA A 226 -12.64 8.42 -12.59
C ALA A 226 -12.66 9.93 -12.39
N THR A 227 -11.86 10.66 -13.18
CA THR A 227 -11.86 12.13 -13.27
C THR A 227 -13.27 12.68 -13.49
N ALA A 228 -14.00 12.15 -14.48
CA ALA A 228 -15.36 12.59 -14.78
C ALA A 228 -16.37 12.23 -13.66
N CYS A 229 -16.16 11.13 -12.95
CA CYS A 229 -16.96 10.72 -11.79
C CYS A 229 -16.74 11.60 -10.56
N VAL A 230 -15.49 11.93 -10.24
CA VAL A 230 -15.14 12.89 -9.18
C VAL A 230 -15.67 14.29 -9.52
N GLN A 231 -15.49 14.76 -10.76
CA GLN A 231 -16.06 16.04 -11.22
C GLN A 231 -17.59 16.08 -11.12
N SER A 232 -18.28 15.00 -11.47
CA SER A 232 -19.76 14.91 -11.33
C SER A 232 -20.25 14.97 -9.87
N ALA A 233 -19.39 14.64 -8.90
CA ALA A 233 -19.64 14.78 -7.47
C ALA A 233 -19.26 16.17 -6.89
N GLY A 234 -18.79 17.10 -7.74
CA GLY A 234 -18.35 18.44 -7.36
C GLY A 234 -16.85 18.57 -7.08
N GLY A 235 -16.04 17.61 -7.54
CA GLY A 235 -14.60 17.50 -7.24
C GLY A 235 -14.32 16.51 -6.10
N GLY A 236 -13.04 16.34 -5.75
CA GLY A 236 -12.61 15.26 -4.85
C GLY A 236 -11.28 14.67 -5.29
N GLU A 237 -11.09 13.38 -5.06
CA GLU A 237 -9.80 12.71 -5.18
C GLU A 237 -9.85 11.41 -6.01
N VAL A 238 -8.70 10.99 -6.56
CA VAL A 238 -8.49 9.68 -7.20
C VAL A 238 -7.33 8.95 -6.51
N SER A 239 -7.55 7.69 -6.10
CA SER A 239 -6.53 6.77 -5.56
C SER A 239 -6.07 5.78 -6.64
N ASN A 240 -4.77 5.54 -6.70
CA ASN A 240 -4.14 4.55 -7.59
C ASN A 240 -3.14 3.68 -6.81
N SER A 241 -3.54 2.46 -6.48
CA SER A 241 -2.69 1.46 -5.83
C SER A 241 -1.87 0.61 -6.82
N TRP A 242 -1.48 1.25 -7.93
CA TRP A 242 -0.81 0.60 -9.06
C TRP A 242 0.22 1.53 -9.69
N GLY A 243 1.21 0.92 -10.34
CA GLY A 243 2.23 1.62 -11.09
C GLY A 243 3.04 0.71 -12.01
N SER A 244 4.12 1.27 -12.56
CA SER A 244 5.24 0.50 -13.10
C SER A 244 6.52 1.32 -13.07
N ALA A 245 7.68 0.65 -13.13
CA ALA A 245 8.97 1.31 -13.31
C ALA A 245 8.96 2.31 -14.48
N GLU A 246 9.57 3.47 -14.25
CA GLU A 246 9.56 4.62 -15.15
C GLU A 246 10.07 4.33 -16.58
N TRP A 247 9.59 5.10 -17.57
CA TRP A 247 10.06 5.03 -18.95
C TRP A 247 10.06 6.38 -19.68
N SER A 248 10.88 6.50 -20.73
CA SER A 248 11.15 7.75 -21.46
C SER A 248 9.99 8.30 -22.32
N GLY A 249 8.76 7.93 -22.02
CA GLY A 249 7.53 8.43 -22.65
C GLY A 249 6.38 8.63 -21.66
N GLU A 250 6.61 8.49 -20.35
CA GLU A 250 5.59 8.61 -19.31
C GLU A 250 5.02 10.03 -19.20
N THR A 251 5.87 11.07 -19.36
CA THR A 251 5.52 12.49 -19.58
C THR A 251 4.35 12.74 -20.56
N ALA A 252 4.06 11.83 -21.49
CA ALA A 252 2.93 11.96 -22.41
C ALA A 252 1.57 11.61 -21.77
N LEU A 253 1.57 10.87 -20.66
CA LEU A 253 0.39 10.46 -19.90
C LEU A 253 0.03 11.45 -18.78
N ASP A 254 0.94 12.35 -18.42
CA ASP A 254 0.77 13.36 -17.36
C ASP A 254 -0.55 14.14 -17.45
N SER A 255 -1.00 14.40 -18.69
CA SER A 255 -2.26 15.11 -18.96
C SER A 255 -3.52 14.43 -18.39
N TYR A 256 -3.52 13.11 -18.20
CA TYR A 256 -4.65 12.40 -17.56
C TYR A 256 -4.85 12.81 -16.10
N PHE A 257 -3.78 13.20 -15.41
CA PHE A 257 -3.78 13.61 -13.99
C PHE A 257 -3.99 15.12 -13.78
N THR A 258 -4.55 15.82 -14.78
CA THR A 258 -4.75 17.29 -14.74
C THR A 258 -6.20 17.73 -14.55
N GLY A 259 -7.09 16.81 -14.16
CA GLY A 259 -8.53 17.08 -13.98
C GLY A 259 -8.83 18.25 -13.05
N ALA A 260 -9.58 19.24 -13.55
CA ALA A 260 -10.02 20.38 -12.76
C ALA A 260 -10.93 19.92 -11.60
N GLY A 261 -10.59 20.34 -10.38
CA GLY A 261 -11.28 19.93 -9.14
C GLY A 261 -10.96 18.52 -8.66
N VAL A 262 -9.91 17.89 -9.20
CA VAL A 262 -9.48 16.51 -8.87
C VAL A 262 -8.03 16.52 -8.38
N ALA A 263 -7.75 15.85 -7.26
CA ALA A 263 -6.40 15.53 -6.83
C ALA A 263 -6.13 14.03 -6.95
N TYR A 264 -5.00 13.67 -7.54
CA TYR A 264 -4.63 12.29 -7.85
C TYR A 264 -3.51 11.83 -6.93
N PHE A 265 -3.61 10.62 -6.39
CA PHE A 265 -2.66 9.99 -5.50
C PHE A 265 -2.24 8.65 -6.08
N ALA A 266 -0.99 8.24 -5.86
CA ALA A 266 -0.51 6.94 -6.31
C ALA A 266 0.46 6.31 -5.31
N SER A 267 0.50 4.98 -5.25
CA SER A 267 1.56 4.22 -4.58
C SER A 267 2.93 4.65 -5.08
N ALA A 268 3.93 4.72 -4.19
CA ALA A 268 5.33 4.98 -4.58
C ALA A 268 6.11 3.70 -4.94
N GLY A 269 5.51 2.52 -4.76
CA GLY A 269 6.06 1.22 -5.10
C GLY A 269 6.49 0.39 -3.90
N ASP A 270 6.53 -0.93 -4.09
CA ASP A 270 6.88 -1.92 -3.05
C ASP A 270 8.33 -2.41 -3.07
N THR A 271 9.16 -1.73 -3.85
CA THR A 271 10.60 -2.01 -4.00
C THR A 271 11.38 -0.72 -4.20
N ALA A 272 12.64 -0.72 -3.80
CA ALA A 272 13.58 0.37 -4.06
C ALA A 272 13.63 0.76 -5.56
N GLY A 273 13.16 1.97 -5.87
CA GLY A 273 13.02 2.49 -7.23
C GLY A 273 12.00 3.62 -7.27
N VAL A 274 11.69 4.10 -8.47
CA VAL A 274 10.61 5.07 -8.72
C VAL A 274 9.63 4.44 -9.70
N GLU A 275 8.33 4.64 -9.48
CA GLU A 275 7.26 4.17 -10.37
C GLU A 275 6.36 5.33 -10.85
N TYR A 276 5.88 5.19 -12.08
CA TYR A 276 4.81 6.03 -12.63
C TYR A 276 3.47 5.34 -12.32
N PRO A 277 2.44 6.05 -11.82
CA PRO A 277 2.26 7.50 -11.90
C PRO A 277 2.71 8.33 -10.68
N ALA A 278 3.22 7.75 -9.59
CA ALA A 278 3.78 8.54 -8.47
C ALA A 278 5.02 9.37 -8.81
N ALA A 279 5.67 9.10 -9.93
CA ALA A 279 6.68 9.95 -10.56
C ALA A 279 6.10 11.26 -11.13
N SER A 280 4.83 11.28 -11.53
CA SER A 280 4.22 12.43 -12.21
C SER A 280 4.26 13.70 -11.33
N PRO A 281 4.58 14.89 -11.88
CA PRO A 281 4.43 16.17 -11.21
C PRO A 281 2.96 16.61 -11.03
N ASN A 282 1.99 15.81 -11.52
CA ASN A 282 0.55 16.03 -11.39
C ASN A 282 -0.13 15.02 -10.44
N VAL A 283 0.64 14.21 -9.71
CA VAL A 283 0.16 13.16 -8.79
C VAL A 283 0.89 13.29 -7.46
N PHE A 284 0.22 13.03 -6.34
CA PHE A 284 0.85 12.84 -5.05
C PHE A 284 1.48 11.44 -4.98
N GLY A 285 2.80 11.35 -4.86
CA GLY A 285 3.47 10.07 -4.59
C GLY A 285 3.32 9.68 -3.12
N VAL A 286 2.85 8.45 -2.85
CA VAL A 286 2.53 7.98 -1.49
C VAL A 286 3.42 6.80 -1.09
N GLY A 287 4.37 7.08 -0.20
CA GLY A 287 5.32 6.12 0.36
C GLY A 287 4.78 5.31 1.54
N GLY A 288 5.65 4.43 2.04
CA GLY A 288 5.32 3.41 3.02
C GLY A 288 6.04 3.51 4.36
N THR A 289 5.31 3.31 5.45
CA THR A 289 5.82 3.26 6.83
C THR A 289 5.49 1.95 7.54
N THR A 290 6.32 1.59 8.52
CA THR A 290 6.06 0.52 9.51
C THR A 290 5.44 1.14 10.76
N ILE A 291 4.36 0.54 11.29
CA ILE A 291 3.82 0.88 12.61
C ILE A 291 4.44 -0.05 13.66
N SER A 292 5.28 0.50 14.53
CA SER A 292 5.88 -0.25 15.64
C SER A 292 4.93 -0.35 16.83
N ARG A 293 4.76 -1.57 17.35
CA ARG A 293 3.86 -1.88 18.49
C ARG A 293 4.53 -2.75 19.54
N ASP A 294 4.22 -2.46 20.80
CA ASP A 294 4.54 -3.31 21.93
C ASP A 294 3.82 -4.67 21.80
N GLN A 295 4.61 -5.75 21.75
CA GLN A 295 4.08 -7.09 21.46
C GLN A 295 3.31 -7.74 22.63
N THR A 296 3.35 -7.14 23.83
CA THR A 296 2.64 -7.66 25.03
C THR A 296 1.29 -6.97 25.22
N THR A 297 1.24 -5.67 24.95
CA THR A 297 0.09 -4.79 25.22
C THR A 297 -0.62 -4.31 23.96
N GLY A 298 -0.03 -4.55 22.78
CA GLY A 298 -0.48 -4.07 21.48
C GLY A 298 -0.35 -2.56 21.27
N ALA A 299 0.24 -1.83 22.23
CA ALA A 299 0.29 -0.38 22.21
C ALA A 299 1.20 0.15 21.09
N TYR A 300 0.75 1.20 20.40
CA TYR A 300 1.53 1.99 19.46
C TYR A 300 2.77 2.60 20.14
N GLN A 301 3.92 2.53 19.46
CA GLN A 301 5.18 3.10 19.94
C GLN A 301 5.70 4.20 19.00
N SER A 302 5.80 3.91 17.70
CA SER A 302 6.39 4.80 16.70
C SER A 302 6.03 4.40 15.27
N GLN A 303 6.33 5.27 14.31
CA GLN A 303 6.46 4.91 12.90
C GLN A 303 7.94 4.94 12.49
N SER A 304 8.26 4.22 11.42
CA SER A 304 9.55 4.28 10.71
C SER A 304 9.33 4.05 9.22
N THR A 305 10.34 4.31 8.39
CA THR A 305 10.37 3.90 6.98
C THR A 305 10.11 2.40 6.85
N TRP A 306 9.24 1.98 5.92
CA TRP A 306 9.03 0.56 5.61
C TRP A 306 10.20 0.01 4.78
N ASN A 307 10.91 -0.99 5.31
CA ASN A 307 12.00 -1.67 4.60
C ASN A 307 12.22 -3.13 5.07
N ASP A 308 11.59 -4.05 4.35
CA ASP A 308 11.75 -5.49 4.44
C ASP A 308 12.95 -5.98 3.56
N TRP A 309 14.14 -5.37 3.73
CA TRP A 309 15.34 -5.68 2.94
C TRP A 309 15.67 -7.18 2.85
N ALA A 310 15.32 -7.96 3.88
CA ALA A 310 15.54 -9.40 3.95
C ALA A 310 14.70 -10.21 2.95
N TYR A 311 13.63 -9.61 2.42
CA TYR A 311 12.75 -10.10 1.36
C TYR A 311 12.92 -9.30 0.05
N GLY A 312 13.51 -8.10 0.11
CA GLY A 312 13.68 -7.19 -1.03
C GLY A 312 12.54 -6.18 -1.19
N TRP A 313 11.61 -6.11 -0.23
CA TRP A 313 10.47 -5.19 -0.24
C TRP A 313 10.74 -3.96 0.64
N GLY A 314 9.96 -2.90 0.44
CA GLY A 314 10.06 -1.66 1.18
C GLY A 314 9.45 -0.52 0.37
N THR A 315 9.35 0.67 0.94
CA THR A 315 8.85 1.82 0.18
C THR A 315 9.77 2.13 -1.02
N GLY A 316 9.15 2.28 -2.18
CA GLY A 316 9.73 3.00 -3.30
C GLY A 316 9.86 4.49 -2.98
N GLY A 317 10.64 5.17 -3.81
CA GLY A 317 11.10 6.53 -3.58
C GLY A 317 12.50 6.79 -4.18
N GLY A 318 12.73 8.03 -4.59
CA GLY A 318 13.93 8.46 -5.29
C GLY A 318 13.69 9.61 -6.29
N PRO A 319 14.75 10.06 -6.98
CA PRO A 319 14.66 11.03 -8.07
C PRO A 319 14.17 10.35 -9.34
N SER A 320 13.19 10.94 -10.01
CA SER A 320 12.72 10.48 -11.32
C SER A 320 13.84 10.46 -12.36
N ALA A 321 13.88 9.42 -13.19
CA ALA A 321 14.75 9.32 -14.35
C ALA A 321 14.33 10.29 -15.47
N TYR A 322 13.04 10.66 -15.58
CA TYR A 322 12.50 11.42 -16.71
C TYR A 322 11.86 12.75 -16.30
N GLU A 323 10.99 12.77 -15.30
CA GLU A 323 10.26 13.97 -14.87
C GLU A 323 11.17 15.06 -14.29
N ALA A 324 10.99 16.28 -14.79
CA ALA A 324 11.74 17.45 -14.32
C ALA A 324 11.26 17.91 -12.94
N ILE A 325 12.13 18.57 -12.16
CA ILE A 325 11.73 19.13 -10.86
C ILE A 325 10.54 20.11 -11.03
N PRO A 326 9.38 19.84 -10.39
CA PRO A 326 8.25 20.75 -10.44
C PRO A 326 8.50 21.98 -9.56
N SER A 327 7.86 23.10 -9.89
CA SER A 327 8.11 24.39 -9.22
C SER A 327 7.83 24.36 -7.71
N TYR A 328 6.88 23.55 -7.25
CA TYR A 328 6.60 23.37 -5.82
C TYR A 328 7.76 22.66 -5.06
N GLN A 329 8.56 21.83 -5.73
CA GLN A 329 9.76 21.21 -5.15
C GLN A 329 11.01 22.09 -5.18
N SER A 330 10.95 23.31 -5.73
CA SER A 330 12.11 24.22 -5.80
C SER A 330 12.75 24.51 -4.43
N GLY A 331 11.97 24.52 -3.35
CA GLY A 331 12.47 24.65 -1.97
C GLY A 331 13.31 23.47 -1.46
N ILE A 332 13.21 22.29 -2.10
CA ILE A 332 13.99 21.08 -1.78
C ILE A 332 14.97 20.69 -2.91
N ALA A 333 15.24 21.59 -3.86
CA ALA A 333 16.17 21.34 -4.97
C ALA A 333 17.61 20.99 -4.52
N GLY A 334 17.99 21.35 -3.29
CA GLY A 334 19.25 20.91 -2.66
C GLY A 334 19.30 19.41 -2.32
N ILE A 335 18.14 18.74 -2.25
CA ILE A 335 18.01 17.29 -2.11
C ILE A 335 17.76 16.66 -3.49
N VAL A 336 16.73 17.13 -4.21
CA VAL A 336 16.23 16.44 -5.43
C VAL A 336 16.92 16.85 -6.73
N GLY A 337 17.77 17.87 -6.70
CA GLY A 337 18.51 18.36 -7.87
C GLY A 337 17.59 19.00 -8.91
N SER A 338 17.52 18.38 -10.10
CA SER A 338 16.75 18.86 -11.26
C SER A 338 15.59 17.95 -11.67
N LYS A 339 15.25 16.97 -10.83
CA LYS A 339 14.23 15.93 -11.09
C LYS A 339 13.10 15.98 -10.08
N ARG A 340 11.93 15.47 -10.47
CA ARG A 340 10.81 15.22 -9.54
C ARG A 340 11.27 14.19 -8.51
N GLY A 341 11.24 14.53 -7.23
CA GLY A 341 11.52 13.58 -6.16
C GLY A 341 10.24 12.99 -5.59
N THR A 342 10.20 11.68 -5.35
CA THR A 342 9.03 10.99 -4.80
C THR A 342 9.47 10.13 -3.61
N PRO A 343 8.63 9.88 -2.59
CA PRO A 343 7.24 10.31 -2.41
C PRO A 343 7.06 11.75 -1.91
N ASP A 344 5.81 12.22 -1.83
CA ASP A 344 5.41 13.50 -1.25
C ASP A 344 4.92 13.35 0.20
N LEU A 345 4.26 12.23 0.51
CA LEU A 345 3.69 11.85 1.80
C LEU A 345 3.84 10.32 1.99
N ALA A 346 3.61 9.80 3.19
CA ALA A 346 3.56 8.35 3.42
C ALA A 346 2.47 7.95 4.44
N MET A 347 2.04 6.70 4.44
CA MET A 347 1.23 6.09 5.51
C MET A 347 1.64 4.62 5.70
N VAL A 348 0.95 3.85 6.55
CA VAL A 348 1.32 2.46 6.82
C VAL A 348 1.29 1.62 5.55
N ALA A 349 2.36 0.85 5.35
CA ALA A 349 2.54 -0.05 4.22
C ALA A 349 3.22 -1.37 4.63
N ASP A 350 3.95 -1.41 5.74
CA ASP A 350 4.62 -2.65 6.17
C ASP A 350 3.62 -3.78 6.41
N PRO A 351 3.72 -4.92 5.70
CA PRO A 351 2.78 -6.03 5.83
C PRO A 351 2.81 -6.70 7.21
N LEU A 352 3.92 -6.64 7.94
CA LEU A 352 4.03 -7.16 9.30
C LEU A 352 3.32 -6.25 10.34
N SER A 353 3.07 -4.99 9.98
CA SER A 353 2.13 -4.09 10.67
C SER A 353 0.93 -3.71 9.79
N GLY A 354 0.51 -4.63 8.91
CA GLY A 354 -0.45 -4.35 7.84
C GLY A 354 -1.89 -4.17 8.31
N VAL A 355 -2.82 -4.05 7.37
CA VAL A 355 -4.28 -3.89 7.61
C VAL A 355 -5.04 -5.19 7.46
N TRP A 356 -6.18 -5.31 8.13
CA TRP A 356 -7.20 -6.32 7.81
C TRP A 356 -8.05 -5.88 6.62
N VAL A 357 -8.25 -6.78 5.65
CA VAL A 357 -9.11 -6.61 4.47
C VAL A 357 -10.00 -7.84 4.26
N TYR A 358 -11.19 -7.67 3.69
CA TYR A 358 -12.12 -8.75 3.37
C TYR A 358 -12.34 -8.89 1.86
N ASN A 359 -11.93 -10.02 1.28
CA ASN A 359 -12.24 -10.38 -0.11
C ASN A 359 -12.83 -11.80 -0.12
N SER A 360 -14.09 -11.95 -0.53
CA SER A 360 -14.75 -13.26 -0.61
C SER A 360 -14.55 -13.95 -1.96
N TYR A 361 -14.14 -13.21 -2.99
CA TYR A 361 -14.00 -13.68 -4.38
C TYR A 361 -12.84 -14.64 -4.61
N SER A 362 -11.59 -14.23 -4.35
CA SER A 362 -10.39 -15.08 -4.54
C SER A 362 -9.71 -15.47 -3.22
N ALA A 363 -9.68 -14.58 -2.24
CA ALA A 363 -9.08 -14.83 -0.93
C ALA A 363 -10.00 -15.65 -0.01
N GLY A 364 -11.32 -15.57 -0.22
CA GLY A 364 -12.32 -16.34 0.52
C GLY A 364 -12.56 -15.89 1.96
N GLY A 365 -12.22 -14.66 2.32
CA GLY A 365 -12.52 -14.05 3.61
C GLY A 365 -11.51 -12.99 4.04
N TRP A 366 -11.26 -12.94 5.35
CA TRP A 366 -10.34 -12.00 5.98
C TRP A 366 -8.87 -12.34 5.73
N ILE A 367 -8.10 -11.34 5.31
CA ILE A 367 -6.66 -11.41 4.99
C ILE A 367 -5.91 -10.22 5.59
N GLY A 368 -4.61 -10.41 5.85
CA GLY A 368 -3.69 -9.35 6.26
C GLY A 368 -2.87 -8.86 5.07
N LEU A 369 -2.90 -7.55 4.80
CA LEU A 369 -2.25 -6.91 3.65
C LEU A 369 -1.29 -5.79 4.06
N GLY A 370 -0.18 -5.70 3.35
CA GLY A 370 0.70 -4.54 3.28
C GLY A 370 0.97 -4.14 1.83
N GLY A 371 2.02 -3.35 1.63
CA GLY A 371 2.36 -2.65 0.40
C GLY A 371 1.93 -1.18 0.42
N THR A 372 2.51 -0.37 -0.45
CA THR A 372 2.20 1.06 -0.61
C THR A 372 0.78 1.31 -1.13
N SER A 373 0.12 0.28 -1.67
CA SER A 373 -1.33 0.24 -1.88
C SER A 373 -2.17 0.34 -0.60
N VAL A 374 -1.61 0.07 0.58
CA VAL A 374 -2.31 0.41 1.83
C VAL A 374 -2.24 1.92 2.06
N ALA A 375 -1.11 2.55 1.75
CA ALA A 375 -0.86 3.95 2.04
C ALA A 375 -1.61 4.91 1.08
N ALA A 376 -1.67 4.61 -0.22
CA ALA A 376 -2.33 5.46 -1.22
C ALA A 376 -3.82 5.77 -0.93
N PRO A 377 -4.72 4.80 -0.74
CA PRO A 377 -6.13 5.06 -0.41
C PRO A 377 -6.29 5.69 0.98
N LEU A 378 -5.42 5.37 1.94
CA LEU A 378 -5.42 6.02 3.25
C LEU A 378 -5.10 7.51 3.14
N VAL A 379 -4.00 7.92 2.47
CA VAL A 379 -3.66 9.34 2.28
C VAL A 379 -4.77 10.07 1.52
N THR A 380 -5.26 9.47 0.43
CA THR A 380 -6.38 9.99 -0.36
C THR A 380 -7.59 10.29 0.53
N ALA A 381 -7.95 9.35 1.39
CA ALA A 381 -9.07 9.51 2.29
C ALA A 381 -8.80 10.45 3.48
N VAL A 382 -7.55 10.63 3.94
CA VAL A 382 -7.23 11.70 4.92
C VAL A 382 -7.55 13.08 4.33
N ILE A 383 -7.22 13.30 3.06
CA ILE A 383 -7.52 14.55 2.34
C ILE A 383 -9.03 14.69 2.12
N ASN A 384 -9.72 13.68 1.58
CA ASN A 384 -11.17 13.76 1.42
C ASN A 384 -11.89 14.02 2.75
N ARG A 385 -11.45 13.35 3.83
CA ARG A 385 -11.98 13.51 5.19
C ARG A 385 -11.86 14.94 5.68
N ALA A 386 -10.75 15.62 5.38
CA ALA A 386 -10.56 17.04 5.68
C ALA A 386 -11.65 17.94 5.07
N SER A 387 -12.31 17.48 4.02
CA SER A 387 -13.27 18.25 3.20
C SER A 387 -12.67 19.52 2.59
N PHE A 388 -11.35 19.53 2.38
CA PHE A 388 -10.62 20.59 1.70
C PHE A 388 -10.18 20.09 0.32
N PHE A 389 -10.83 20.62 -0.71
CA PHE A 389 -10.76 20.08 -2.07
C PHE A 389 -9.98 21.03 -2.98
N TRP A 390 -8.78 20.64 -3.40
CA TRP A 390 -7.95 21.46 -4.28
C TRP A 390 -8.48 21.51 -5.72
N GLY A 391 -8.13 22.58 -6.44
CA GLY A 391 -8.51 22.75 -7.86
C GLY A 391 -7.75 21.82 -8.81
N SER A 392 -6.67 21.19 -8.36
CA SER A 392 -5.90 20.12 -9.03
C SER A 392 -4.86 19.57 -8.04
N SER A 393 -4.21 18.42 -8.32
CA SER A 393 -3.05 17.95 -7.54
C SER A 393 -1.96 19.02 -7.42
N PHE A 394 -1.62 19.70 -8.52
CA PHE A 394 -0.59 20.75 -8.54
C PHE A 394 -0.88 21.86 -7.51
N ASN A 395 -2.16 22.23 -7.32
CA ASN A 395 -2.53 23.22 -6.30
C ASN A 395 -2.36 22.68 -4.87
N GLY A 396 -2.64 21.39 -4.63
CA GLY A 396 -2.44 20.75 -3.33
C GLY A 396 -0.97 20.51 -2.99
N LEU A 397 -0.20 19.98 -3.94
CA LEU A 397 1.26 19.86 -3.85
C LEU A 397 1.89 21.23 -3.58
N ASN A 398 1.52 22.25 -4.34
CA ASN A 398 1.96 23.61 -4.07
C ASN A 398 1.52 24.12 -2.68
N ASN A 399 0.35 23.74 -2.14
CA ASN A 399 -0.03 24.10 -0.78
C ASN A 399 0.90 23.46 0.27
N ILE A 400 1.07 22.14 0.19
CA ILE A 400 1.84 21.31 1.14
C ILE A 400 3.31 21.75 1.18
N TYR A 401 3.96 21.94 0.02
CA TYR A 401 5.34 22.42 -0.04
C TYR A 401 5.48 23.88 0.41
N ASN A 402 4.45 24.73 0.25
CA ASN A 402 4.44 26.08 0.83
C ASN A 402 4.16 26.10 2.34
N LEU A 403 3.43 25.12 2.90
CA LEU A 403 3.32 24.92 4.34
C LEU A 403 4.66 24.43 4.93
N ALA A 404 5.38 23.58 4.19
CA ALA A 404 6.71 23.12 4.59
C ALA A 404 7.75 24.24 4.62
N SER A 405 7.83 25.06 3.56
CA SER A 405 8.75 26.22 3.50
C SER A 405 8.47 27.30 4.56
N GLN A 406 7.26 27.31 5.13
CA GLN A 406 6.86 28.17 6.25
C GLN A 406 7.10 27.54 7.63
N GLY A 407 7.63 26.31 7.72
CA GLY A 407 7.78 25.58 8.98
C GLY A 407 6.45 25.17 9.63
N LYS A 408 5.38 25.02 8.83
CA LYS A 408 4.02 24.74 9.31
C LYS A 408 3.53 23.32 9.04
N LEU A 409 4.05 22.63 8.03
CA LEU A 409 3.58 21.29 7.64
C LEU A 409 3.92 20.24 8.71
N VAL A 410 5.22 19.97 8.87
CA VAL A 410 5.74 18.98 9.82
C VAL A 410 5.44 19.39 11.25
N GLY A 411 5.01 18.43 12.08
CA GLY A 411 4.63 18.67 13.48
C GLY A 411 3.21 19.22 13.68
N THR A 412 2.62 19.88 12.68
CA THR A 412 1.20 20.28 12.71
C THR A 412 0.33 19.27 11.97
N TYR A 413 0.61 19.08 10.68
CA TYR A 413 -0.20 18.33 9.73
C TYR A 413 0.42 16.96 9.38
N THR A 414 1.75 16.84 9.39
CA THR A 414 2.44 15.54 9.26
C THR A 414 3.25 15.16 10.50
N THR A 415 3.44 13.85 10.68
CA THR A 415 4.46 13.26 11.57
C THR A 415 5.69 12.99 10.73
N ASP A 416 6.81 13.59 11.10
CA ASP A 416 8.14 13.29 10.58
C ASP A 416 8.53 11.82 10.84
N ILE A 417 9.23 11.20 9.89
CA ILE A 417 9.61 9.77 9.89
C ILE A 417 11.14 9.64 9.69
N ASN A 418 11.93 10.41 10.44
CA ASN A 418 13.40 10.45 10.39
C ASN A 418 14.11 9.19 10.94
N ASN A 419 13.59 7.98 10.66
CA ASN A 419 14.18 6.70 11.08
C ASN A 419 13.85 5.55 10.10
N GLY A 420 14.83 4.68 9.85
CA GLY A 420 14.79 3.61 8.85
C GLY A 420 15.39 4.03 7.50
N LEU A 421 15.83 3.06 6.69
CA LEU A 421 16.43 3.31 5.37
C LEU A 421 15.47 2.89 4.25
N CYS A 422 15.62 3.40 3.03
CA CYS A 422 14.98 2.86 1.83
C CYS A 422 15.90 2.95 0.60
N GLY A 423 15.38 2.64 -0.59
CA GLY A 423 16.08 2.86 -1.86
C GLY A 423 17.24 1.88 -2.12
N PRO A 424 17.94 2.05 -3.26
CA PRO A 424 18.96 1.12 -3.70
C PRO A 424 20.31 1.36 -2.98
N ALA A 425 20.91 0.30 -2.44
CA ALA A 425 22.21 0.38 -1.78
C ALA A 425 23.34 0.71 -2.78
N GLY A 426 23.94 1.90 -2.67
CA GLY A 426 25.14 2.25 -3.44
C GLY A 426 25.56 3.72 -3.31
N ALA A 427 26.81 4.02 -3.65
CA ALA A 427 27.43 5.35 -3.51
C ALA A 427 26.83 6.47 -4.40
N ALA A 428 25.76 6.18 -5.14
CA ALA A 428 25.01 7.12 -5.97
C ALA A 428 23.48 7.04 -5.68
N GLY A 429 23.09 6.57 -4.50
CA GLY A 429 21.70 6.34 -4.08
C GLY A 429 21.51 6.41 -2.57
N GLY A 430 22.25 7.31 -1.90
CA GLY A 430 22.27 7.43 -0.44
C GLY A 430 23.51 6.81 0.22
N PHE A 431 23.69 7.02 1.52
CA PHE A 431 24.97 6.81 2.19
C PHE A 431 25.18 5.33 2.59
N GLY A 432 25.81 4.58 1.70
CA GLY A 432 26.40 3.26 1.98
C GLY A 432 25.44 2.08 1.88
N ASN A 433 24.18 2.21 2.33
CA ASN A 433 23.18 1.13 2.30
C ASN A 433 21.81 1.53 1.72
N GLY A 434 21.63 2.78 1.27
CA GLY A 434 20.37 3.33 0.77
C GLY A 434 20.20 4.78 1.21
N TYR A 435 19.02 5.34 0.98
CA TYR A 435 18.63 6.66 1.51
C TYR A 435 18.40 6.58 3.03
N ASP A 436 18.82 7.62 3.74
CA ASP A 436 18.76 7.75 5.19
C ASP A 436 18.12 9.11 5.53
N PRO A 437 16.85 9.13 6.00
CA PRO A 437 16.13 10.34 6.37
C PRO A 437 16.84 11.18 7.43
N GLN A 438 17.41 10.54 8.46
CA GLN A 438 18.13 11.24 9.53
C GLN A 438 19.40 11.91 9.00
N PHE A 439 20.11 11.25 8.07
CA PHE A 439 21.26 11.85 7.41
C PHE A 439 20.86 13.02 6.50
N ILE A 440 19.76 12.90 5.75
CA ILE A 440 19.25 13.97 4.88
C ILE A 440 18.86 15.19 5.72
N GLU A 441 18.07 15.00 6.78
CA GLU A 441 17.66 16.06 7.70
C GLU A 441 18.89 16.74 8.33
N TYR A 442 19.84 15.97 8.88
CA TYR A 442 21.04 16.51 9.53
C TYR A 442 21.91 17.38 8.61
N ASN A 443 22.02 17.03 7.31
CA ASN A 443 22.86 17.77 6.36
C ASN A 443 22.14 18.96 5.70
N THR A 444 20.81 19.00 5.71
CA THR A 444 20.02 20.00 4.98
C THR A 444 19.16 20.91 5.87
N ASN A 445 18.85 20.48 7.09
CA ASN A 445 17.82 21.05 7.97
C ASN A 445 16.42 21.05 7.33
N ILE A 446 16.14 20.07 6.45
CA ILE A 446 14.86 19.85 5.78
C ILE A 446 14.42 18.42 6.09
N ALA A 447 13.23 18.27 6.67
CA ALA A 447 12.66 16.97 7.04
C ALA A 447 12.03 16.19 5.86
N TRP A 448 12.16 16.67 4.62
CA TRP A 448 11.74 15.90 3.45
C TRP A 448 12.78 14.85 3.10
N ASP A 449 12.35 13.61 2.92
CA ASP A 449 13.23 12.48 2.64
C ASP A 449 12.75 11.61 1.47
N TRP A 450 13.68 10.85 0.88
CA TRP A 450 13.45 9.98 -0.30
C TRP A 450 12.58 8.75 -0.04
N CYS A 451 12.18 8.48 1.20
CA CYS A 451 11.44 7.31 1.63
C CYS A 451 10.01 7.65 2.06
N THR A 452 9.81 8.78 2.74
CA THR A 452 8.51 9.16 3.29
C THR A 452 8.00 10.55 2.86
N GLY A 453 8.79 11.29 2.08
CA GLY A 453 8.44 12.63 1.62
C GLY A 453 8.38 13.57 2.82
N TRP A 454 7.26 14.24 3.04
CA TRP A 454 7.02 15.04 4.25
C TRP A 454 6.47 14.22 5.44
N GLY A 455 6.53 12.90 5.39
CA GLY A 455 6.06 11.99 6.41
C GLY A 455 4.54 11.80 6.43
N SER A 456 4.00 11.34 7.57
CA SER A 456 2.64 10.80 7.66
C SER A 456 1.57 11.84 8.02
N PRO A 457 0.52 12.05 7.20
CA PRO A 457 -0.63 12.91 7.54
C PRO A 457 -1.28 12.57 8.89
N ARG A 458 -1.68 13.59 9.67
CA ARG A 458 -2.23 13.40 11.02
C ARG A 458 -3.25 14.45 11.46
N GLY A 459 -4.05 14.06 12.46
CA GLY A 459 -4.78 14.97 13.34
C GLY A 459 -6.23 15.27 12.95
N SER A 460 -6.91 16.01 13.83
CA SER A 460 -8.29 16.48 13.65
C SER A 460 -8.41 17.80 12.88
N HIS A 461 -7.31 18.48 12.60
CA HIS A 461 -7.28 19.85 12.03
C HIS A 461 -7.05 19.89 10.51
N ALA A 462 -7.34 18.80 9.80
CA ALA A 462 -6.94 18.62 8.40
C ALA A 462 -7.55 19.62 7.40
N GLY A 463 -8.58 20.39 7.76
CA GLY A 463 -9.20 21.42 6.89
C GLY A 463 -8.33 22.63 6.51
N HIS A 464 -7.00 22.53 6.71
CA HIS A 464 -5.96 23.50 6.36
C HIS A 464 -4.71 22.83 5.73
N PHE A 465 -4.78 21.53 5.39
CA PHE A 465 -3.71 20.75 4.75
C PHE A 465 -3.47 21.21 3.30
#